data_AF-A0A3L6NJP0-F1
#
_entry.id   AF-A0A3L6NJP0-F1
#
_cell.length_a   1.000
_cell.length_b   1.000
_cell.length_c   1.000
_cell.angle_alpha   90.00
_cell.angle_beta   90.00
_cell.angle_gamma   90.00
#
_symmetry.space_group_name_H-M   'P 1'
#
loop_
_entity.id
_entity.type
_entity.pdbx_description
1 polymer ?
#
loop_
_entity_poly.entity_id
_entity_poly.type
_entity_poly.pdbx_seq_one_letter_code
_entity_poly.pdbx_strand_id
1 'polypeptide(L)'
;MAADDSYTAADERARAARRAGLQAKKDEQPANTARSYAAKQREWKAWCRTPRAAADGSLYSWPDGELKPRARGKGKGKGKAIQLRRQLEQEQLEAAALAEAESLAEALEVPLAEAAELLADDREGYVPPTALAPAAADLAEGSLLTRGTIDAYIAAVIELWRLQVAHGNANTENPRGAAVRGFLKQRGRQRGKHDRASFKDRGTDGIQAGYSPDEWLRVQDLLLSGAAYMP
;
A
#
# COMPACT_ATOMS: atom_id res chain seq x y z
N MET A 1 18.83 7.91 51.05
CA MET A 1 18.14 7.04 50.06
C MET A 1 16.79 7.60 49.58
N ALA A 2 16.31 8.77 50.01
CA ALA A 2 14.99 9.29 49.60
C ALA A 2 14.97 10.18 48.32
N ALA A 3 16.14 10.51 47.75
CA ALA A 3 16.23 11.43 46.62
C ALA A 3 15.91 10.75 45.27
N ASP A 4 16.32 9.49 45.07
CA ASP A 4 16.11 8.76 43.81
C ASP A 4 14.64 8.42 43.54
N ASP A 5 13.86 8.14 44.58
CA ASP A 5 12.42 7.85 44.47
C ASP A 5 11.61 9.10 44.05
N SER A 6 12.07 10.29 44.45
CA SER A 6 11.40 11.56 44.07
C SER A 6 11.67 11.94 42.62
N TYR A 7 12.87 11.66 42.10
CA TYR A 7 13.26 11.93 40.72
C TYR A 7 12.56 10.99 39.74
N THR A 8 12.47 9.71 40.09
CA THR A 8 11.75 8.70 39.30
C THR A 8 10.24 8.99 39.27
N ALA A 9 9.63 9.36 40.40
CA ALA A 9 8.22 9.73 40.46
C ALA A 9 7.89 11.00 39.64
N ALA A 10 8.79 11.99 39.64
CA ALA A 10 8.63 13.20 38.82
C ALA A 10 8.73 12.89 37.31
N ASP A 11 9.67 12.04 36.91
CA ASP A 11 9.83 11.58 35.53
C ASP A 11 8.64 10.72 35.05
N GLU A 12 8.10 9.86 35.90
CA GLU A 12 6.89 9.09 35.60
C GLU A 12 5.65 9.96 35.41
N ARG A 13 5.47 10.99 36.24
CA ARG A 13 4.38 11.98 36.07
C ARG A 13 4.54 12.73 34.75
N ALA A 14 5.76 13.13 34.38
CA ALA A 14 6.02 13.77 33.11
C ALA A 14 5.71 12.84 31.91
N ARG A 15 6.08 11.56 32.00
CA ARG A 15 5.72 10.53 31.00
C ARG A 15 4.22 10.29 30.93
N ALA A 16 3.52 10.24 32.06
CA ALA A 16 2.07 10.09 32.12
C ALA A 16 1.35 11.28 31.46
N ALA A 17 1.76 12.51 31.75
CA ALA A 17 1.22 13.72 31.13
C ALA A 17 1.42 13.74 29.61
N ARG A 18 2.61 13.33 29.13
CA ARG A 18 2.89 13.19 27.68
C ARG A 18 2.00 12.14 27.01
N ARG A 19 1.80 10.97 27.65
CA ARG A 19 0.89 9.93 27.17
C ARG A 19 -0.54 10.43 27.07
N ALA A 20 -1.04 11.08 28.13
CA ALA A 20 -2.39 11.64 28.17
C ALA A 20 -2.60 12.68 27.06
N GLY A 21 -1.65 13.60 26.87
CA GLY A 21 -1.72 14.61 25.82
C GLY A 21 -1.68 14.04 24.40
N LEU A 22 -0.92 12.96 24.17
CA LEU A 22 -0.92 12.26 22.88
C LEU A 22 -2.20 11.48 22.64
N GLN A 23 -2.77 10.88 23.69
CA GLN A 23 -4.04 10.17 23.60
C GLN A 23 -5.19 11.14 23.31
N ALA A 24 -5.27 12.28 24.00
CA ALA A 24 -6.27 13.31 23.73
C ALA A 24 -6.20 13.80 22.27
N LYS A 25 -4.99 14.05 21.74
CA LYS A 25 -4.81 14.40 20.32
C LYS A 25 -5.26 13.31 19.35
N LYS A 26 -5.19 12.05 19.77
CA LYS A 26 -5.66 10.91 18.98
C LYS A 26 -7.19 10.82 19.01
N ASP A 27 -7.78 11.06 20.17
CA ASP A 27 -9.22 11.05 20.37
C ASP A 27 -9.91 12.21 19.62
N GLU A 28 -9.22 13.35 19.46
CA GLU A 28 -9.65 14.50 18.66
C GLU A 28 -9.44 14.33 17.14
N GLN A 29 -8.82 13.23 16.67
CA GLN A 29 -8.57 13.07 15.24
C GLN A 29 -9.87 12.88 14.44
N PRO A 30 -9.94 13.42 13.21
CA PRO A 30 -11.01 13.09 12.28
C PRO A 30 -11.11 11.57 12.07
N ALA A 31 -12.34 11.05 12.07
CA ALA A 31 -12.60 9.61 11.98
C ALA A 31 -11.93 8.94 10.76
N ASN A 32 -11.87 9.63 9.63
CA ASN A 32 -11.21 9.14 8.42
C ASN A 32 -9.68 8.99 8.64
N THR A 33 -9.04 9.99 9.23
CA THR A 33 -7.60 9.96 9.54
C THR A 33 -7.28 8.86 10.54
N ALA A 34 -8.08 8.72 11.61
CA ALA A 34 -7.91 7.68 12.60
C ALA A 34 -7.99 6.27 11.99
N ARG A 35 -9.00 6.01 11.14
CA ARG A 35 -9.15 4.73 10.42
C ARG A 35 -7.97 4.46 9.48
N SER A 36 -7.58 5.46 8.69
CA SER A 36 -6.47 5.37 7.74
C SER A 36 -5.14 5.08 8.43
N TYR A 37 -4.84 5.77 9.54
CA TYR A 37 -3.61 5.57 10.29
C TYR A 37 -3.62 4.21 11.00
N ALA A 38 -4.74 3.80 11.60
CA ALA A 38 -4.86 2.50 12.24
C ALA A 38 -4.59 1.35 11.24
N ALA A 39 -5.11 1.43 10.01
CA ALA A 39 -4.81 0.45 8.96
C ALA A 39 -3.30 0.39 8.65
N LYS A 40 -2.68 1.54 8.37
CA LYS A 40 -1.25 1.65 8.05
C LYS A 40 -0.34 1.21 9.21
N GLN A 41 -0.73 1.50 10.45
CA GLN A 41 -0.02 1.04 11.65
C GLN A 41 -0.11 -0.47 11.83
N ARG A 42 -1.25 -1.10 11.52
CA ARG A 42 -1.38 -2.57 11.53
C ARG A 42 -0.47 -3.21 10.49
N GLU A 43 -0.47 -2.68 9.27
CA GLU A 43 0.43 -3.13 8.21
C GLU A 43 1.89 -2.96 8.60
N TRP A 44 2.27 -1.81 9.16
CA TRP A 44 3.62 -1.56 9.66
C TRP A 44 4.03 -2.56 10.74
N LYS A 45 3.16 -2.81 11.73
CA LYS A 45 3.42 -3.79 12.80
C LYS A 45 3.53 -5.21 12.25
N ALA A 46 2.70 -5.57 11.26
CA ALA A 46 2.80 -6.85 10.58
C ALA A 46 4.15 -6.96 9.85
N TRP A 47 4.53 -5.95 9.06
CA TRP A 47 5.80 -5.88 8.35
C TRP A 47 7.02 -5.95 9.27
N CYS A 48 6.93 -5.36 10.46
CA CYS A 48 7.95 -5.44 11.51
C CYS A 48 8.11 -6.87 12.06
N ARG A 49 6.99 -7.59 12.20
CA ARG A 49 6.99 -8.98 12.72
C ARG A 49 7.35 -10.01 11.65
N THR A 50 7.23 -9.66 10.36
CA THR A 50 7.60 -10.55 9.25
C THR A 50 9.10 -10.87 9.34
N PRO A 51 9.46 -12.17 9.47
CA PRO A 51 10.86 -12.56 9.55
C PRO A 51 11.55 -12.35 8.21
N ARG A 52 12.78 -11.86 8.27
CA ARG A 52 13.65 -11.68 7.11
C ARG A 52 14.96 -12.42 7.34
N ALA A 53 15.50 -13.02 6.28
CA ALA A 53 16.78 -13.71 6.32
C ALA A 53 17.90 -12.77 5.85
N ALA A 54 19.01 -12.72 6.58
CA ALA A 54 20.24 -12.08 6.09
C ALA A 54 20.91 -12.98 5.07
N ALA A 55 21.89 -12.41 4.39
CA ALA A 55 22.78 -13.16 3.49
C ALA A 55 23.49 -14.34 4.20
N ASP A 56 23.65 -14.29 5.53
CA ASP A 56 24.23 -15.35 6.36
C ASP A 56 23.20 -16.42 6.81
N GLY A 57 21.94 -16.31 6.40
CA GLY A 57 20.85 -17.21 6.77
C GLY A 57 20.29 -16.99 8.18
N SER A 58 20.75 -15.98 8.92
CA SER A 58 20.17 -15.58 10.20
C SER A 58 18.81 -14.92 10.00
N LEU A 59 17.84 -15.24 10.86
CA LEU A 59 16.50 -14.64 10.81
C LEU A 59 16.40 -13.48 11.77
N TYR A 60 15.90 -12.34 11.30
CA TYR A 60 15.60 -11.18 12.12
C TYR A 60 14.19 -10.67 11.93
N SER A 61 13.71 -9.98 12.95
CA SER A 61 12.45 -9.25 12.97
C SER A 61 12.67 -7.90 13.63
N TRP A 62 11.76 -6.96 13.40
CA TRP A 62 11.84 -5.58 13.91
C TRP A 62 10.70 -5.27 14.90
N PRO A 63 10.42 -6.11 15.91
CA PRO A 63 9.31 -5.83 16.83
C PRO A 63 9.56 -4.50 17.55
N ASP A 64 8.55 -3.64 17.53
CA ASP A 64 8.55 -2.34 18.24
C ASP A 64 9.73 -1.42 17.90
N GLY A 65 10.29 -1.56 16.69
CA GLY A 65 11.35 -0.67 16.18
C GLY A 65 12.77 -1.12 16.52
N GLU A 66 12.96 -2.28 17.14
CA GLU A 66 14.28 -2.85 17.43
C GLU A 66 14.56 -4.06 16.55
N LEU A 67 15.73 -4.08 15.90
CA LEU A 67 16.21 -5.27 15.19
C LEU A 67 16.56 -6.35 16.21
N LYS A 68 15.80 -7.45 16.22
CA LYS A 68 16.05 -8.60 17.09
C LYS A 68 16.36 -9.85 16.27
N PRO A 69 17.49 -10.54 16.54
CA PRO A 69 17.71 -11.87 15.99
C PRO A 69 16.65 -12.80 16.56
N ARG A 70 16.04 -13.60 15.70
CA ARG A 70 15.05 -14.59 16.13
C ARG A 70 15.79 -15.90 16.36
N ALA A 71 15.77 -16.37 17.60
CA ALA A 71 16.18 -17.74 17.88
C ALA A 71 15.33 -18.69 17.02
N ARG A 72 15.93 -19.73 16.43
CA ARG A 72 15.21 -20.81 15.75
C ARG A 72 14.31 -21.52 16.76
N GLY A 73 13.14 -20.96 17.03
CA GLY A 73 12.12 -21.63 17.83
C GLY A 73 11.64 -22.86 17.06
N LYS A 74 11.70 -24.04 17.69
CA LYS A 74 11.08 -25.27 17.19
C LYS A 74 9.54 -25.08 17.16
N GLY A 75 9.04 -24.36 16.18
CA GLY A 75 7.61 -24.17 15.95
C GLY A 75 7.02 -25.42 15.31
N LYS A 76 6.38 -26.27 16.12
CA LYS A 76 5.64 -27.46 15.69
C LYS A 76 4.61 -27.11 14.61
N GLY A 77 4.78 -27.72 13.43
CA GLY A 77 3.88 -28.05 12.29
C GLY A 77 2.41 -27.60 12.14
N LYS A 78 1.78 -26.83 13.04
CA LYS A 78 0.35 -26.50 12.98
C LYS A 78 0.00 -25.40 11.96
N GLY A 79 0.97 -24.57 11.56
CA GLY A 79 0.73 -23.49 10.59
C GLY A 79 0.46 -23.97 9.16
N LYS A 80 1.15 -25.04 8.73
CA LYS A 80 0.98 -25.59 7.37
C LYS A 80 -0.43 -26.11 7.13
N ALA A 81 -1.04 -26.78 8.11
CA ALA A 81 -2.38 -27.35 7.96
C ALA A 81 -3.47 -26.27 7.83
N ILE A 82 -3.35 -25.16 8.57
CA ILE A 82 -4.28 -24.03 8.47
C ILE A 82 -4.14 -23.34 7.12
N GLN A 83 -2.90 -23.19 6.64
CA GLN A 83 -2.62 -22.58 5.34
C GLN A 83 -3.15 -23.43 4.18
N LEU A 84 -2.98 -24.75 4.24
CA LEU A 84 -3.51 -25.68 3.23
C LEU A 84 -5.04 -25.68 3.20
N ARG A 85 -5.69 -25.63 4.36
CA ARG A 85 -7.17 -25.53 4.43
C ARG A 85 -7.67 -24.25 3.78
N ARG A 86 -7.04 -23.11 4.09
CA ARG A 86 -7.42 -21.82 3.50
C ARG A 86 -7.18 -21.79 1.99
N GLN A 87 -6.10 -22.40 1.51
CA GLN A 87 -5.86 -22.55 0.07
C GLN A 87 -6.94 -23.38 -0.60
N LEU A 88 -7.29 -24.53 -0.01
CA LEU A 88 -8.36 -25.38 -0.52
C LEU A 88 -9.73 -24.67 -0.53
N GLU A 89 -10.05 -23.92 0.53
CA GLU A 89 -11.27 -23.10 0.59
C GLU A 89 -11.30 -22.04 -0.52
N GLN A 90 -10.15 -21.42 -0.80
CA GLN A 90 -10.03 -20.41 -1.84
C GLN A 90 -10.14 -21.02 -3.25
N GLU A 91 -9.50 -22.17 -3.50
CA GLU A 91 -9.64 -22.93 -4.75
C GLU A 91 -11.09 -23.37 -5.00
N GLN A 92 -11.80 -23.79 -3.95
CA GLN A 92 -13.22 -24.16 -4.06
C GLN A 92 -14.11 -22.96 -4.42
N LEU A 93 -13.85 -21.79 -3.82
CA LEU A 93 -14.58 -20.57 -4.14
C LEU A 93 -14.32 -20.10 -5.58
N GLU A 94 -13.07 -20.17 -6.05
CA GLU A 94 -12.71 -19.82 -7.42
C GLU A 94 -13.35 -20.78 -8.43
N ALA A 95 -13.34 -22.09 -8.15
CA ALA A 95 -13.98 -23.08 -9.02
C ALA A 95 -15.50 -22.89 -9.10
N ALA A 96 -16.14 -22.55 -7.96
CA ALA A 96 -17.58 -22.27 -7.93
C ALA A 96 -17.93 -21.01 -8.73
N ALA A 97 -17.16 -19.94 -8.59
CA ALA A 97 -17.36 -18.70 -9.34
C ALA A 97 -17.18 -18.92 -10.86
N LEU A 98 -16.22 -19.76 -11.25
CA LEU A 98 -15.97 -20.10 -12.66
C LEU A 98 -17.09 -20.94 -13.25
N ALA A 99 -17.56 -21.97 -12.54
CA ALA A 99 -18.69 -22.78 -12.98
C ALA A 99 -19.97 -21.95 -13.13
N GLU A 100 -20.19 -20.97 -12.24
CA GLU A 100 -21.33 -20.04 -12.35
C GLU A 100 -21.21 -19.15 -13.60
N ALA A 101 -20.02 -18.57 -13.85
CA ALA A 101 -19.77 -17.78 -15.06
C ALA A 101 -19.93 -18.62 -16.35
N GLU A 102 -19.46 -19.86 -16.37
CA GLU A 102 -19.64 -20.79 -17.50
C GLU A 102 -21.12 -21.07 -17.77
N SER A 103 -21.90 -21.31 -16.71
CA SER A 103 -23.35 -21.54 -16.85
C SER A 103 -24.10 -20.34 -17.43
N LEU A 104 -23.70 -19.12 -17.06
CA LEU A 104 -24.32 -17.89 -17.56
C LEU A 104 -23.86 -17.56 -18.98
N ALA A 105 -22.59 -17.82 -19.29
CA ALA A 105 -22.05 -17.70 -20.64
C ALA A 105 -22.77 -18.62 -21.62
N GLU A 106 -23.01 -19.88 -21.24
CA GLU A 106 -23.77 -20.85 -22.03
C GLU A 106 -25.23 -20.43 -22.19
N ALA A 107 -25.88 -19.96 -21.11
CA ALA A 107 -27.29 -19.58 -21.15
C ALA A 107 -27.58 -18.32 -21.99
N LEU A 108 -26.64 -17.37 -22.06
CA LEU A 108 -26.80 -16.10 -22.78
C LEU A 108 -26.04 -16.07 -24.12
N GLU A 109 -25.31 -17.13 -24.47
CA GLU A 109 -24.42 -17.19 -25.63
C GLU A 109 -23.39 -16.04 -25.70
N VAL A 110 -22.95 -15.56 -24.53
CA VAL A 110 -21.94 -14.49 -24.40
C VAL A 110 -20.57 -15.07 -24.05
N PRO A 111 -19.46 -14.37 -24.39
CA PRO A 111 -18.13 -14.77 -23.94
C PRO A 111 -18.05 -14.95 -22.43
N LEU A 112 -17.29 -15.95 -21.96
CA LEU A 112 -17.12 -16.27 -20.54
C LEU A 112 -16.67 -15.07 -19.68
N ALA A 113 -15.84 -14.19 -20.24
CA ALA A 113 -15.39 -12.98 -19.57
C ALA A 113 -16.54 -11.97 -19.37
N GLU A 114 -17.40 -11.81 -20.37
CA GLU A 114 -18.56 -10.91 -20.31
C GLU A 114 -19.61 -11.44 -19.32
N ALA A 115 -19.82 -12.76 -19.28
CA ALA A 115 -20.67 -13.40 -18.27
C ALA A 115 -20.21 -13.15 -16.83
N ALA A 116 -18.88 -13.20 -16.59
CA ALA A 116 -18.31 -12.90 -15.28
C ALA A 116 -18.45 -11.41 -14.89
N GLU A 117 -18.37 -10.50 -15.87
CA GLU A 117 -18.64 -9.06 -15.65
C GLU A 117 -20.11 -8.80 -15.33
N LEU A 118 -21.04 -9.40 -16.08
CA LEU A 118 -22.48 -9.27 -15.80
C LEU A 118 -22.84 -9.77 -14.39
N LEU A 119 -22.25 -10.87 -13.94
CA LEU A 119 -22.42 -11.37 -12.57
C LEU A 119 -21.87 -10.41 -11.52
N ALA A 120 -20.74 -9.76 -11.80
CA ALA A 120 -20.13 -8.78 -10.90
C ALA A 120 -20.95 -7.49 -10.80
N ASP A 121 -21.59 -7.07 -11.90
CA ASP A 121 -22.44 -5.88 -11.93
C ASP A 121 -23.79 -6.11 -11.21
N ASP A 122 -24.40 -7.30 -11.36
CA ASP A 122 -25.72 -7.59 -10.79
C ASP A 122 -25.69 -7.99 -9.30
N ARG A 123 -24.57 -8.51 -8.78
CA ARG A 123 -24.48 -9.06 -7.42
C ARG A 123 -23.42 -8.39 -6.56
N GLU A 124 -23.88 -7.64 -5.55
CA GLU A 124 -23.02 -7.05 -4.53
C GLU A 124 -22.28 -8.14 -3.74
N GLY A 125 -20.95 -8.18 -3.87
CA GLY A 125 -20.07 -9.14 -3.19
C GLY A 125 -19.69 -10.37 -4.02
N TYR A 126 -20.10 -10.45 -5.29
CA TYR A 126 -19.53 -11.43 -6.22
C TYR A 126 -18.06 -11.09 -6.49
N VAL A 127 -17.19 -12.11 -6.40
CA VAL A 127 -15.78 -11.99 -6.75
C VAL A 127 -15.58 -12.81 -8.01
N PRO A 128 -15.34 -12.18 -9.18
CA PRO A 128 -15.13 -12.92 -10.41
C PRO A 128 -13.88 -13.81 -10.29
N PRO A 129 -13.83 -14.93 -11.01
CA PRO A 129 -12.66 -15.81 -11.01
C PRO A 129 -11.40 -15.00 -11.32
N THR A 130 -10.33 -15.21 -10.56
CA THR A 130 -9.07 -14.44 -10.70
C THR A 130 -8.54 -14.45 -12.14
N ALA A 131 -8.78 -15.53 -12.90
CA ALA A 131 -8.39 -15.66 -14.31
C ALA A 131 -9.22 -14.81 -15.29
N LEU A 132 -10.43 -14.40 -14.89
CA LEU A 132 -11.42 -13.67 -15.70
C LEU A 132 -11.70 -12.25 -15.18
N ALA A 133 -11.22 -11.92 -13.97
CA ALA A 133 -11.32 -10.57 -13.45
C ALA A 133 -10.74 -9.59 -14.47
N PRO A 134 -11.43 -8.49 -14.80
CA PRO A 134 -10.87 -7.46 -15.67
C PRO A 134 -9.52 -7.08 -15.10
N ALA A 135 -8.49 -7.08 -15.94
CA ALA A 135 -7.13 -6.70 -15.56
C ALA A 135 -7.24 -5.37 -14.82
N ALA A 136 -7.16 -5.43 -13.48
CA ALA A 136 -7.46 -4.29 -12.64
C ALA A 136 -6.56 -3.17 -13.10
N ALA A 137 -7.16 -2.17 -13.78
CA ALA A 137 -6.48 -1.16 -14.59
C ALA A 137 -5.06 -0.95 -14.10
N ASP A 138 -4.10 -1.52 -14.82
CA ASP A 138 -2.75 -1.85 -14.35
C ASP A 138 -2.18 -0.79 -13.40
N LEU A 139 -2.41 -0.96 -12.10
CA LEU A 139 -1.43 -0.51 -11.13
C LEU A 139 -0.34 -1.55 -11.19
N ALA A 140 0.40 -1.54 -12.31
CA ALA A 140 1.41 -2.51 -12.70
C ALA A 140 2.14 -2.98 -11.45
N GLU A 141 2.23 -4.29 -11.22
CA GLU A 141 2.97 -4.82 -10.09
C GLU A 141 4.40 -4.23 -10.12
N GLY A 142 4.70 -3.33 -9.17
CA GLY A 142 5.90 -2.47 -9.21
C GLY A 142 5.63 -0.97 -9.40
N SER A 143 4.39 -0.53 -9.58
CA SER A 143 3.99 0.87 -9.61
C SER A 143 4.20 1.49 -8.23
N LEU A 144 4.93 2.60 -8.22
CA LEU A 144 5.37 3.23 -6.99
C LEU A 144 4.20 3.95 -6.33
N LEU A 145 3.98 3.68 -5.03
CA LEU A 145 3.01 4.39 -4.19
C LEU A 145 3.06 5.90 -4.46
N THR A 146 1.88 6.53 -4.54
CA THR A 146 1.82 7.99 -4.70
C THR A 146 2.49 8.68 -3.52
N ARG A 147 3.01 9.89 -3.73
CA ARG A 147 3.66 10.66 -2.67
C ARG A 147 2.73 10.89 -1.48
N GLY A 148 1.46 11.20 -1.74
CA GLY A 148 0.45 11.36 -0.69
C GLY A 148 0.25 10.09 0.13
N THR A 149 0.21 8.93 -0.51
CA THR A 149 0.14 7.65 0.19
C THR A 149 1.38 7.43 1.06
N ILE A 150 2.59 7.70 0.55
CA ILE A 150 3.84 7.58 1.31
C ILE A 150 3.85 8.52 2.53
N ASP A 151 3.48 9.79 2.35
CA ASP A 151 3.41 10.77 3.44
C ASP A 151 2.38 10.34 4.51
N ALA A 152 1.26 9.71 4.13
CA ALA A 152 0.29 9.16 5.07
C ALA A 152 0.86 7.97 5.88
N TYR A 153 1.63 7.07 5.27
CA TYR A 153 2.34 6.02 6.02
C TYR A 153 3.35 6.60 6.99
N ILE A 154 4.15 7.59 6.55
CA ILE A 154 5.13 8.25 7.41
C ILE A 154 4.44 8.90 8.62
N ALA A 155 3.35 9.62 8.40
CA ALA A 155 2.60 10.25 9.48
C ALA A 155 2.03 9.23 10.48
N ALA A 156 1.45 8.13 9.97
CA ALA A 156 0.93 7.04 10.79
C ALA A 156 2.02 6.38 11.65
N VAL A 157 3.22 6.17 11.09
CA VAL A 157 4.38 5.61 11.81
C VAL A 157 4.94 6.60 12.84
N ILE A 158 4.98 7.89 12.54
CA ILE A 158 5.42 8.92 13.50
C ILE A 158 4.46 9.01 14.69
N GLU A 159 3.14 8.94 14.46
CA GLU A 159 2.15 8.90 15.56
C GLU A 159 2.39 7.68 16.46
N LEU A 160 2.54 6.50 15.85
CA LEU A 160 2.84 5.27 16.58
C LEU A 160 4.15 5.39 17.37
N TRP A 161 5.21 5.93 16.76
CA TRP A 161 6.50 6.14 17.43
C TRP A 161 6.39 7.10 18.61
N ARG A 162 5.68 8.22 18.48
CA ARG A 162 5.46 9.17 19.59
C ARG A 162 4.78 8.49 20.79
N LEU A 163 3.78 7.65 20.52
CA LEU A 163 3.13 6.86 21.56
C LEU A 163 4.11 5.87 22.20
N GLN A 164 4.88 5.12 21.39
CA GLN A 164 5.86 4.16 21.90
C GLN A 164 6.93 4.83 22.77
N VAL A 165 7.48 5.98 22.36
CA VAL A 165 8.44 6.75 23.16
C VAL A 165 7.81 7.26 24.46
N ALA A 166 6.56 7.74 24.42
CA ALA A 166 5.86 8.16 25.62
C ALA A 166 5.59 6.99 26.60
N HIS A 167 5.48 5.76 26.08
CA HIS A 167 5.40 4.53 26.87
C HIS A 167 6.77 3.99 27.34
N GLY A 168 7.88 4.65 27.00
CA GLY A 168 9.22 4.29 27.47
C GLY A 168 9.99 3.36 26.54
N ASN A 169 9.65 3.31 25.24
CA ASN A 169 10.47 2.61 24.24
C ASN A 169 11.86 3.28 24.13
N ALA A 170 12.92 2.47 24.06
CA ALA A 170 14.31 2.91 23.92
C ALA A 170 14.62 3.55 22.55
N ASN A 171 13.74 3.40 21.55
CA ASN A 171 13.91 4.00 20.24
C ASN A 171 13.71 5.52 20.26
N THR A 172 14.80 6.26 20.46
CA THR A 172 14.81 7.73 20.55
C THR A 172 14.90 8.44 19.20
N GLU A 173 15.21 7.73 18.12
CA GLU A 173 15.37 8.32 16.80
C GLU A 173 14.02 8.50 16.10
N ASN A 174 13.78 9.71 15.56
CA ASN A 174 12.57 9.99 14.81
C ASN A 174 12.57 9.19 13.48
N PRO A 175 11.51 8.41 13.19
CA PRO A 175 11.39 7.63 11.97
C PRO A 175 11.57 8.45 10.68
N ARG A 176 11.27 9.75 10.69
CA ARG A 176 11.51 10.67 9.56
C ARG A 176 12.93 11.26 9.61
N GLY A 177 13.93 10.38 9.66
CA GLY A 177 15.34 10.74 9.70
C GLY A 177 15.90 11.29 8.38
N ALA A 178 17.21 11.50 8.33
CA ALA A 178 17.91 11.95 7.12
C ALA A 178 17.72 10.97 5.94
N ALA A 179 17.76 9.66 6.20
CA ALA A 179 17.57 8.62 5.19
C ALA A 179 16.20 8.71 4.50
N VAL A 180 15.12 8.80 5.27
CA VAL A 180 13.76 8.94 4.73
C VAL A 180 13.61 10.23 3.93
N ARG A 181 14.16 11.34 4.42
CA ARG A 181 14.14 12.62 3.68
C ARG A 181 14.92 12.53 2.35
N GLY A 182 16.08 11.87 2.35
CA GLY A 182 16.87 11.62 1.14
C GLY A 182 16.11 10.77 0.13
N PHE A 183 15.49 9.68 0.60
CA PHE A 183 14.66 8.79 -0.21
C PHE A 183 13.48 9.53 -0.85
N LEU A 184 12.75 10.35 -0.09
CA LEU A 184 11.62 11.15 -0.61
C LEU A 184 12.08 12.15 -1.69
N LYS A 185 13.25 12.79 -1.50
CA LYS A 185 13.83 13.69 -2.51
C LYS A 185 14.18 12.91 -3.78
N GLN A 186 14.83 11.77 -3.66
CA GLN A 186 15.16 10.90 -4.79
C GLN A 186 13.89 10.45 -5.53
N ARG A 187 12.86 10.04 -4.79
CA ARG A 187 11.55 9.66 -5.35
C ARG A 187 10.90 10.79 -6.13
N GLY A 188 10.91 12.02 -5.59
CA GLY A 188 10.40 13.19 -6.29
C GLY A 188 11.12 13.45 -7.63
N ARG A 189 12.46 13.30 -7.65
CA ARG A 189 13.24 13.42 -8.90
C ARG A 189 12.90 12.31 -9.91
N GLN A 190 12.74 11.07 -9.45
CA GLN A 190 12.37 9.94 -10.31
C GLN A 190 10.99 10.14 -10.93
N ARG A 191 10.01 10.58 -10.14
CA ARG A 191 8.68 10.92 -10.66
C ARG A 191 8.75 12.06 -11.67
N GLY A 192 9.44 13.16 -11.38
CA GLY A 192 9.61 14.25 -12.35
C GLY A 192 10.39 13.85 -13.62
N LYS A 193 11.27 12.85 -13.56
CA LYS A 193 11.90 12.28 -14.76
C LYS A 193 10.88 11.45 -15.57
N HIS A 194 10.08 10.64 -14.88
CA HIS A 194 9.01 9.86 -15.49
C HIS A 194 7.97 10.77 -16.15
N ASP A 195 7.50 11.80 -15.44
CA ASP A 195 6.46 12.71 -15.93
C ASP A 195 6.92 13.42 -17.20
N ARG A 196 8.18 13.91 -17.23
CA ARG A 196 8.84 14.45 -18.43
C ARG A 196 8.94 13.46 -19.60
N ALA A 197 9.31 12.22 -19.31
CA ALA A 197 9.42 11.19 -20.34
C ALA A 197 8.05 10.78 -20.90
N SER A 198 7.02 10.78 -20.05
CA SER A 198 5.63 10.50 -20.40
C SER A 198 4.86 11.73 -20.88
N PHE A 199 5.52 12.90 -20.98
CA PHE A 199 4.93 14.20 -21.31
C PHE A 199 3.74 14.63 -20.45
N LYS A 200 3.52 13.98 -19.29
CA LYS A 200 2.45 14.30 -18.34
C LYS A 200 2.65 15.64 -17.64
N ASP A 201 3.86 16.20 -17.70
CA ASP A 201 4.21 17.49 -17.12
C ASP A 201 3.91 18.68 -18.03
N ARG A 202 3.50 18.45 -19.29
CA ARG A 202 3.16 19.52 -20.25
C ARG A 202 1.84 20.25 -19.96
N GLY A 203 1.12 19.80 -18.93
CA GLY A 203 -0.21 20.27 -18.59
C GLY A 203 -1.22 19.72 -19.59
N THR A 204 -2.03 18.76 -19.14
CA THR A 204 -3.18 18.27 -19.91
C THR A 204 -4.04 19.47 -20.33
N ASP A 205 -4.39 19.56 -21.60
CA ASP A 205 -5.26 20.59 -22.18
C ASP A 205 -4.74 22.06 -22.12
N GLY A 206 -3.45 22.27 -21.81
CA GLY A 206 -2.83 23.60 -21.85
C GLY A 206 -2.32 23.99 -23.23
N ILE A 207 -2.03 25.29 -23.46
CA ILE A 207 -1.38 25.80 -24.69
C ILE A 207 -0.03 25.10 -24.96
N GLN A 208 0.61 24.54 -23.92
CA GLN A 208 1.85 23.78 -24.02
C GLN A 208 1.68 22.26 -24.12
N ALA A 209 0.44 21.75 -24.16
CA ALA A 209 0.16 20.31 -24.21
C ALA A 209 0.78 19.67 -25.46
N GLY A 210 0.85 20.39 -26.59
CA GLY A 210 1.37 19.90 -27.86
C GLY A 210 0.65 18.63 -28.34
N TYR A 211 1.12 18.06 -29.46
CA TYR A 211 0.67 16.74 -29.90
C TYR A 211 1.62 15.68 -29.35
N SER A 212 1.09 14.57 -28.82
CA SER A 212 1.88 13.35 -28.65
C SER A 212 2.34 12.83 -30.02
N PRO A 213 3.39 11.99 -30.09
CA PRO A 213 3.85 11.45 -31.38
C PRO A 213 2.75 10.76 -32.19
N ASP A 214 1.84 10.04 -31.52
CA ASP A 214 0.72 9.35 -32.18
C ASP A 214 -0.37 10.32 -32.63
N GLU A 215 -0.67 11.35 -31.84
CA GLU A 215 -1.59 12.42 -32.25
C GLU A 215 -1.02 13.22 -33.42
N TRP A 216 0.29 13.49 -33.41
CA TRP A 216 0.96 14.17 -34.49
C TRP A 216 0.92 13.37 -35.78
N LEU A 217 1.14 12.05 -35.71
CA LEU A 217 0.99 11.16 -36.86
C LEU A 217 -0.46 11.15 -37.38
N ARG A 218 -1.46 11.08 -36.49
CA ARG A 218 -2.87 11.18 -36.90
C ARG A 218 -3.21 12.51 -37.58
N VAL A 219 -2.74 13.62 -37.04
CA VAL A 219 -2.93 14.95 -37.62
C VAL A 219 -2.21 15.08 -38.97
N GLN A 220 -0.99 14.56 -39.06
CA GLN A 220 -0.22 14.52 -40.30
C GLN A 220 -0.93 13.70 -41.38
N ASP A 221 -1.43 12.52 -41.04
CA ASP A 221 -2.12 11.63 -41.97
C ASP A 221 -3.42 12.26 -42.50
N LEU A 222 -4.17 12.94 -41.62
CA LEU A 222 -5.37 13.69 -42.00
C LEU A 222 -5.07 14.87 -42.93
N LEU A 223 -4.00 15.61 -42.67
CA LEU A 223 -3.58 16.76 -43.49
C LEU A 223 -3.06 16.32 -44.86
N LEU A 224 -2.29 15.24 -44.92
CA LEU A 224 -1.72 14.71 -46.17
C LEU A 224 -2.77 13.99 -47.02
N SER A 225 -3.71 13.28 -46.42
CA SER A 225 -4.85 12.68 -47.14
C SER A 225 -5.78 13.74 -47.73
N GLY A 226 -6.01 14.86 -47.03
CA GLY A 226 -6.73 16.01 -47.58
C GLY A 226 -6.01 16.70 -48.74
N ALA A 227 -4.67 16.73 -48.73
CA ALA A 227 -3.87 17.31 -49.80
C ALA A 227 -3.88 16.46 -51.09
N ALA A 228 -4.12 15.15 -50.99
CA ALA A 228 -4.30 14.27 -52.14
C ALA A 228 -5.66 14.45 -52.85
N TYR A 229 -6.59 15.21 -52.27
CA TYR A 229 -7.96 15.42 -52.78
C TYR A 229 -8.25 16.86 -53.23
N MET A 230 -7.21 17.68 -53.46
CA MET A 230 -7.34 18.97 -54.16
C MET A 230 -6.95 18.78 -55.64
N PRO A 231 -7.90 18.88 -56.60
CA PRO A 231 -7.59 18.90 -58.03
C PRO A 231 -6.88 20.19 -58.47
#